data_AF-A0A2W4NX87-F1
#
_entry.id   AF-A0A2W4NX87-F1
#
_cell.length_a   1.000
_cell.length_b   1.000
_cell.length_c   1.000
_cell.angle_alpha   90.00
_cell.angle_beta   90.00
_cell.angle_gamma   90.00
#
_symmetry.space_group_name_H-M   'P 1'
#
loop_
_entity.id
_entity.type
_entity.pdbx_description
1 polymer ?
#
loop_
_entity_poly.entity_id
_entity_poly.type
_entity_poly.pdbx_seq_one_letter_code
_entity_poly.pdbx_strand_id
1 'polypeptide(L)'
;MARTATASLRVKRVYDPPSPSDGYRILVDRVWPRGLSKEAIRLDRWCKDVAPSTSLRKWFGHDPEKWAAFQERYFAELDAHPEALEELVEACRGTTVTLLFGAKDAEHNNAVALKTYLEQRARRARPRLRRTMKAATARKTAAKRPSSTSTTPARPLGQSKPTKSRRR
;
A
#
# COMPACT_ATOMS: atom_id res chain seq x y z
N MET A 1 6.41 -15.48 3.11
CA MET A 1 6.84 -14.27 2.37
C MET A 1 5.59 -13.52 1.94
N ALA A 2 5.30 -12.34 2.48
CA ALA A 2 4.20 -11.51 1.99
C ALA A 2 4.62 -10.05 2.17
N ARG A 3 5.44 -9.57 1.24
CA ARG A 3 5.65 -8.13 1.08
C ARG A 3 4.39 -7.65 0.40
N THR A 4 3.49 -6.98 1.13
CA THR A 4 2.42 -6.20 0.50
C THR A 4 3.13 -5.12 -0.29
N ALA A 5 3.41 -5.40 -1.56
CA ALA A 5 4.07 -4.48 -2.47
C ALA A 5 3.23 -3.21 -2.47
N THR A 6 3.83 -2.10 -2.03
CA THR A 6 3.25 -0.78 -2.19
C THR A 6 2.99 -0.62 -3.69
N ALA A 7 1.72 -0.59 -4.10
CA ALA A 7 1.35 -0.44 -5.50
C ALA A 7 2.06 0.80 -6.07
N SER A 8 2.85 0.61 -7.12
CA SER A 8 3.54 1.72 -7.80
C SER A 8 2.52 2.43 -8.68
N LEU A 9 1.95 3.53 -8.16
CA LEU A 9 1.02 4.38 -8.90
C LEU A 9 1.79 5.47 -9.67
N ARG A 10 1.58 5.51 -10.98
CA ARG A 10 2.12 6.52 -11.89
C ARG A 10 0.99 7.29 -12.53
N VAL A 11 1.29 8.52 -12.95
CA VAL A 11 0.40 9.35 -13.75
C VAL A 11 1.11 9.67 -15.06
N LYS A 12 0.38 9.63 -16.17
CA LYS A 12 0.94 9.92 -17.50
C LYS A 12 -0.12 10.49 -18.41
N ARG A 13 0.25 11.41 -19.31
CA ARG A 13 -0.69 11.91 -20.29
C ARG A 13 -0.97 10.82 -21.31
N VAL A 14 -2.20 10.74 -21.75
CA VAL A 14 -2.63 9.78 -22.77
C VAL A 14 -2.00 10.05 -24.14
N TYR A 15 -1.53 11.28 -24.36
CA TYR A 15 -0.78 11.69 -25.55
C TYR A 15 0.71 11.35 -25.48
N ASP A 16 1.24 11.01 -24.29
CA ASP A 16 2.64 10.62 -24.15
C ASP A 16 2.81 9.16 -24.60
N PRO A 17 3.93 8.83 -25.27
CA PRO A 17 4.14 7.49 -25.81
C PRO A 17 4.15 6.43 -24.70
N PRO A 18 3.48 5.28 -24.90
CA PRO A 18 3.44 4.22 -23.91
C PRO A 18 4.84 3.63 -23.68
N SER A 19 5.19 3.41 -22.40
CA SER A 19 6.44 2.80 -21.98
C SER A 19 6.20 1.38 -21.46
N PRO A 20 7.12 0.42 -21.67
CA PRO A 20 7.04 -0.91 -21.06
C PRO A 20 6.99 -0.89 -19.52
N SER A 21 7.51 0.18 -18.90
CA SER A 21 7.48 0.38 -17.44
C SER A 21 6.15 0.91 -16.90
N ASP A 22 5.19 1.24 -17.77
CA ASP A 22 3.89 1.78 -17.37
C ASP A 22 2.99 0.71 -16.74
N GLY A 23 3.26 -0.58 -16.99
CA GLY A 23 2.47 -1.69 -16.47
C GLY A 23 1.02 -1.61 -16.95
N TYR A 24 0.07 -1.70 -16.02
CA TYR A 24 -1.36 -1.68 -16.29
C TYR A 24 -1.87 -0.25 -16.46
N ARG A 25 -2.48 0.06 -17.62
CA ARG A 25 -2.83 1.43 -18.02
C ARG A 25 -4.34 1.65 -17.92
N ILE A 26 -4.73 2.58 -17.06
CA ILE A 26 -6.14 2.88 -16.77
C ILE A 26 -6.45 4.32 -17.11
N LEU A 27 -7.43 4.56 -17.98
CA LEU A 27 -7.97 5.89 -18.25
C LEU A 27 -8.94 6.26 -17.13
N VAL A 28 -8.67 7.38 -16.46
CA VAL A 28 -9.48 7.89 -15.33
C VAL A 28 -10.21 9.19 -15.67
N ASP A 29 -10.28 9.52 -16.95
CA ASP A 29 -11.08 10.63 -17.46
C ASP A 29 -12.46 10.15 -17.88
N ARG A 30 -13.47 10.99 -17.63
CA ARG A 30 -14.83 10.74 -18.11
C ARG A 30 -14.94 10.91 -19.63
N VAL A 31 -14.03 11.69 -20.22
CA VAL A 31 -14.03 12.06 -21.64
C VAL A 31 -12.89 11.34 -22.33
N TRP A 32 -13.21 10.63 -23.41
CA TRP A 32 -12.21 10.01 -24.26
C TRP A 32 -11.32 11.08 -24.92
N PRO A 33 -9.98 10.93 -24.91
CA PRO A 33 -9.10 11.88 -25.57
C PRO A 33 -9.32 11.88 -27.08
N ARG A 34 -9.50 13.06 -27.66
CA ARG A 34 -9.75 13.20 -29.10
C ARG A 34 -8.51 12.78 -29.90
N GLY A 35 -8.75 12.11 -31.02
CA GLY A 35 -7.72 11.72 -31.99
C GLY A 35 -6.87 10.52 -31.60
N LEU A 36 -7.23 9.78 -30.54
CA LEU A 36 -6.51 8.59 -30.10
C LEU A 36 -7.41 7.35 -30.14
N SER A 37 -6.89 6.23 -30.65
CA SER A 37 -7.54 4.93 -30.57
C SER A 37 -7.17 4.20 -29.28
N LYS A 38 -7.95 3.17 -28.89
CA LYS A 38 -7.67 2.36 -27.69
C LYS A 38 -6.32 1.68 -27.77
N GLU A 39 -5.95 1.25 -28.96
CA GLU A 39 -4.70 0.54 -29.28
C GLU A 39 -3.51 1.50 -29.20
N ALA A 40 -3.64 2.71 -29.73
CA ALA A 40 -2.59 3.73 -29.71
C ALA A 40 -2.14 4.07 -28.29
N ILE A 41 -3.08 4.10 -27.35
CA ILE A 41 -2.82 4.47 -25.95
C ILE A 41 -2.53 3.24 -25.07
N ARG A 42 -2.54 2.03 -25.65
CA ARG A 42 -2.43 0.74 -24.96
C ARG A 42 -3.30 0.71 -23.71
N LEU A 43 -4.59 0.98 -23.88
CA LEU A 43 -5.53 1.04 -22.76
C LEU A 43 -5.91 -0.37 -22.32
N ASP A 44 -5.67 -0.70 -21.06
CA ASP A 44 -6.17 -1.95 -20.48
C ASP A 44 -7.60 -1.78 -19.94
N ARG A 45 -7.89 -0.65 -19.30
CA ARG A 45 -9.22 -0.39 -18.72
C ARG A 45 -9.61 1.08 -18.73
N TRP A 46 -10.90 1.35 -18.91
CA TRP A 46 -11.47 2.68 -18.77
C TRP A 46 -12.35 2.76 -17.51
N CYS A 47 -11.86 3.45 -16.48
CA CYS A 47 -12.59 3.70 -15.24
C CYS A 47 -13.15 5.12 -15.27
N LYS A 48 -14.27 5.30 -15.97
CA LYS A 48 -14.95 6.61 -16.06
C LYS A 48 -15.65 7.02 -14.75
N ASP A 49 -15.96 6.04 -13.90
CA ASP A 49 -16.75 6.25 -12.68
C ASP A 49 -15.92 6.84 -11.54
N VAL A 50 -14.59 6.67 -11.58
CA VAL A 50 -13.67 7.39 -10.67
C VAL A 50 -13.41 8.82 -11.10
N ALA A 51 -13.84 9.23 -12.30
CA ALA A 51 -13.60 10.59 -12.79
C ALA A 51 -14.48 11.61 -12.04
N PRO A 52 -14.01 12.86 -11.84
CA PRO A 52 -14.80 13.88 -11.18
C PRO A 52 -16.10 14.16 -11.94
N SER A 53 -17.13 14.60 -11.22
CA SER A 53 -18.40 14.98 -11.82
C SER A 53 -18.23 16.09 -12.85
N THR A 54 -19.12 16.12 -13.86
CA THR A 54 -19.10 17.16 -14.89
C THR A 54 -19.21 18.56 -14.29
N SER A 55 -20.01 18.71 -13.23
CA SER A 55 -20.18 19.97 -12.51
C SER A 55 -18.89 20.40 -11.81
N LEU A 56 -18.21 19.47 -11.12
CA LEU A 56 -16.96 19.75 -10.42
C LEU A 56 -15.83 20.12 -11.41
N ARG A 57 -15.75 19.43 -12.55
CA ARG A 57 -14.80 19.74 -13.63
C ARG A 57 -15.03 21.14 -14.21
N LYS A 58 -16.29 21.50 -14.47
CA LYS A 58 -16.65 22.85 -14.97
C LYS A 58 -16.32 23.94 -13.96
N TRP A 59 -16.59 23.69 -12.68
CA TRP A 59 -16.30 24.64 -11.60
C TRP A 59 -14.80 24.85 -11.39
N PHE A 60 -14.01 23.77 -11.42
CA PHE A 60 -12.56 23.86 -11.27
C PHE A 60 -11.92 24.68 -12.39
N GLY A 61 -12.33 24.46 -13.64
CA GLY A 61 -11.90 25.28 -14.78
C GLY A 61 -10.38 25.33 -15.01
N HIS A 62 -9.60 24.43 -14.42
CA HIS A 62 -8.13 24.47 -14.37
C HIS A 62 -7.55 25.70 -13.65
N ASP A 63 -8.29 26.23 -12.67
CA ASP A 63 -7.83 27.33 -11.83
C ASP A 63 -6.99 26.79 -10.65
N PRO A 64 -5.67 27.07 -10.60
CA PRO A 64 -4.80 26.60 -9.52
C PRO A 64 -5.24 27.06 -8.13
N GLU A 65 -5.88 28.23 -8.01
CA GLU A 65 -6.36 28.74 -6.72
C GLU A 65 -7.49 27.85 -6.16
N LYS A 66 -8.25 27.21 -7.05
CA LYS A 66 -9.34 26.29 -6.69
C LYS A 66 -8.85 24.85 -6.47
N TRP A 67 -7.56 24.57 -6.66
CA TRP A 67 -7.03 23.21 -6.63
C TRP A 67 -7.27 22.50 -5.31
N ALA A 68 -6.95 23.13 -4.18
CA ALA A 68 -7.14 22.53 -2.85
C ALA A 68 -8.62 22.18 -2.61
N ALA A 69 -9.52 23.12 -2.90
CA ALA A 69 -10.97 22.91 -2.76
C ALA A 69 -11.51 21.87 -3.78
N PHE A 70 -10.93 21.79 -4.98
CA PHE A 70 -11.23 20.74 -5.95
C PHE A 70 -10.86 19.37 -5.41
N GLN A 71 -9.66 19.22 -4.81
CA GLN A 71 -9.24 17.96 -4.20
C GLN A 71 -10.21 17.53 -3.10
N GLU A 72 -10.59 18.42 -2.18
CA GLU A 72 -11.53 18.11 -1.11
C GLU A 72 -12.89 17.64 -1.64
N ARG A 73 -13.48 18.37 -2.58
CA ARG A 73 -14.77 18.02 -3.18
C ARG A 73 -14.69 16.72 -3.97
N TYR A 74 -13.62 16.53 -4.73
CA TYR A 74 -13.40 15.30 -5.48
C TYR A 74 -13.20 14.09 -4.56
N PHE A 75 -12.50 14.25 -3.44
CA PHE A 75 -12.32 13.18 -2.45
C PHE A 75 -13.65 12.79 -1.81
N ALA A 76 -14.53 13.76 -1.56
CA ALA A 76 -15.89 13.48 -1.08
C ALA A 76 -16.73 12.72 -2.13
N GLU A 77 -16.63 13.07 -3.42
CA GLU A 77 -17.26 12.30 -4.51
C GLU A 77 -16.72 10.87 -4.56
N LEU A 78 -15.42 10.69 -4.43
CA LEU A 78 -14.77 9.38 -4.38
C LEU A 78 -15.23 8.55 -3.17
N ASP A 79 -15.30 9.15 -1.98
CA ASP A 79 -15.79 8.47 -0.77
C ASP A 79 -17.27 8.05 -0.89
N ALA A 80 -18.07 8.76 -1.69
CA ALA A 80 -19.46 8.41 -1.97
C ALA A 80 -19.62 7.25 -2.98
N HIS A 81 -18.57 6.92 -3.73
CA HIS A 81 -18.55 5.86 -4.76
C HIS A 81 -17.45 4.82 -4.49
N PRO A 82 -17.54 4.07 -3.37
CA PRO A 82 -16.51 3.11 -2.98
C PRO A 82 -16.32 1.96 -3.99
N GLU A 83 -17.36 1.57 -4.73
CA GLU A 83 -17.34 0.48 -5.70
C GLU A 83 -16.33 0.72 -6.83
N ALA A 84 -16.30 1.93 -7.39
CA ALA A 84 -15.39 2.30 -8.48
C ALA A 84 -13.93 2.33 -8.00
N LEU A 85 -13.74 2.69 -6.72
CA LEU A 85 -12.42 2.68 -6.07
C LEU A 85 -11.94 1.27 -5.79
N GLU A 86 -12.82 0.36 -5.37
CA GLU A 86 -12.45 -1.03 -5.10
C GLU A 86 -11.90 -1.71 -6.36
N GLU A 87 -12.54 -1.52 -7.51
CA GLU A 87 -12.02 -2.03 -8.79
C GLU A 87 -10.62 -1.52 -9.11
N LEU A 88 -10.39 -0.22 -8.89
CA LEU A 88 -9.09 0.40 -9.11
C LEU A 88 -8.04 -0.13 -8.13
N VAL A 89 -8.40 -0.29 -6.86
CA VAL A 89 -7.52 -0.81 -5.81
C VAL A 89 -7.15 -2.27 -6.08
N GLU A 90 -8.10 -3.11 -6.51
CA GLU A 90 -7.81 -4.49 -6.93
C GLU A 90 -6.87 -4.53 -8.13
N ALA A 91 -7.09 -3.68 -9.14
CA ALA A 91 -6.18 -3.57 -10.28
C ALA A 91 -4.76 -3.11 -9.89
N CYS A 92 -4.63 -2.38 -8.77
CA CYS A 92 -3.34 -1.95 -8.22
C CYS A 92 -2.61 -3.05 -7.44
N ARG A 93 -3.26 -4.18 -7.10
CA ARG A 93 -2.63 -5.22 -6.28
C ARG A 93 -1.59 -6.01 -7.09
N GLY A 94 -0.32 -5.84 -6.71
CA GLY A 94 0.78 -6.67 -7.23
C GLY A 94 1.33 -6.24 -8.59
N THR A 95 0.86 -5.11 -9.15
CA THR A 95 1.39 -4.56 -10.42
C THR A 95 1.66 -3.06 -10.33
N THR A 96 2.40 -2.54 -11.30
CA THR A 96 2.53 -1.09 -11.52
C THR A 96 1.33 -0.62 -12.32
N VAL A 97 0.65 0.42 -11.85
CA VAL A 97 -0.52 0.99 -12.53
C VAL A 97 -0.21 2.42 -12.95
N THR A 98 -0.49 2.72 -14.21
CA THR A 98 -0.38 4.07 -14.77
C THR A 98 -1.77 4.62 -15.05
N LEU A 99 -2.11 5.68 -14.31
CA LEU A 99 -3.33 6.45 -14.50
C LEU A 99 -3.13 7.42 -15.67
N LEU A 100 -3.92 7.24 -16.71
CA LEU A 100 -3.92 8.06 -17.91
C LEU A 100 -4.92 9.21 -17.79
N PHE A 101 -4.47 10.39 -18.19
CA PHE A 101 -5.31 11.60 -18.27
C PHE A 101 -5.08 12.36 -19.59
N GLY A 102 -6.11 13.08 -20.04
CA GLY A 102 -6.13 13.87 -21.27
C GLY A 102 -6.00 15.37 -21.05
N ALA A 103 -5.98 15.85 -19.80
CA ALA A 103 -5.79 17.26 -19.50
C ALA A 103 -4.43 17.78 -20.04
N LYS A 104 -4.41 19.07 -20.43
CA LYS A 104 -3.15 19.75 -20.80
C LYS A 104 -2.28 20.04 -19.58
N ASP A 105 -2.92 20.34 -18.45
CA ASP A 105 -2.25 20.57 -17.17
C ASP A 105 -1.77 19.23 -16.56
N ALA A 106 -0.46 19.10 -16.41
CA ALA A 106 0.19 17.92 -15.85
C ALA A 106 0.25 17.93 -14.32
N GLU A 107 0.10 19.09 -13.69
CA GLU A 107 0.24 19.29 -12.24
C GLU A 107 -1.13 19.26 -11.56
N HIS A 108 -2.13 19.95 -12.11
CA HIS A 108 -3.47 20.06 -11.54
C HIS A 108 -4.50 19.30 -12.39
N ASN A 109 -4.51 17.97 -12.25
CA ASN A 109 -5.47 17.11 -12.94
C ASN A 109 -6.06 16.02 -12.03
N ASN A 110 -7.19 15.47 -12.46
CA ASN A 110 -7.90 14.39 -11.79
C ASN A 110 -7.03 13.16 -11.49
N ALA A 111 -6.09 12.78 -12.37
CA ALA A 111 -5.21 11.65 -12.12
C ALA A 111 -4.22 11.92 -10.98
N VAL A 112 -3.66 13.13 -10.90
CA VAL A 112 -2.80 13.56 -9.77
C VAL A 112 -3.59 13.61 -8.46
N ALA A 113 -4.82 14.15 -8.49
CA ALA A 113 -5.69 14.15 -7.33
C ALA A 113 -6.04 12.72 -6.87
N LEU A 114 -6.39 11.83 -7.80
CA LEU A 114 -6.73 10.43 -7.52
C LEU A 114 -5.53 9.65 -6.94
N LYS A 115 -4.34 9.82 -7.53
CA LYS A 115 -3.09 9.26 -6.98
C LYS A 115 -2.88 9.70 -5.53
N THR A 116 -3.04 11.00 -5.28
CA THR A 116 -2.89 11.59 -3.94
C THR A 116 -3.90 10.98 -2.95
N TYR A 117 -5.16 10.85 -3.36
CA TYR A 117 -6.22 10.23 -2.55
C TYR A 117 -5.90 8.77 -2.21
N LEU A 118 -5.51 7.95 -3.21
CA LEU A 118 -5.17 6.54 -3.00
C LEU A 118 -3.96 6.38 -2.08
N GLU A 119 -2.93 7.20 -2.24
CA GLU A 119 -1.77 7.22 -1.34
C GLU A 119 -2.15 7.63 0.10
N GLN A 120 -3.05 8.61 0.26
CA GLN A 120 -3.59 8.98 1.56
C GLN A 120 -4.40 7.84 2.19
N ARG A 121 -5.29 7.20 1.43
CA ARG A 121 -6.10 6.06 1.89
C ARG A 121 -5.23 4.87 2.29
N ALA A 122 -4.19 4.56 1.52
CA ALA A 122 -3.20 3.53 1.86
C ALA A 122 -2.43 3.85 3.15
N ARG A 123 -2.09 5.12 3.39
CA ARG A 123 -1.48 5.58 4.66
C ARG A 123 -2.47 5.48 5.83
N ARG A 124 -3.73 5.89 5.64
CA ARG A 124 -4.80 5.81 6.66
C ARG A 124 -5.25 4.39 6.98
N ALA A 125 -5.05 3.43 6.08
CA ALA A 125 -5.28 1.99 6.31
C ALA A 125 -4.10 1.31 7.05
N ARG A 126 -2.93 1.98 7.13
CA ARG A 126 -1.74 1.53 7.88
C ARG A 126 -1.65 1.88 9.41
N PRO A 127 -2.68 2.17 10.23
CA PRO A 127 -2.48 2.45 11.66
C PRO A 127 -2.43 1.21 12.56
N ARG A 128 -2.75 -0.01 12.09
CA ARG A 128 -2.85 -1.19 12.99
C ARG A 128 -1.66 -2.15 13.00
N LEU A 129 -0.68 -2.03 12.10
CA LEU A 129 0.45 -2.98 12.05
C LEU A 129 1.66 -2.60 12.93
N ARG A 130 1.72 -1.38 13.50
CA ARG A 130 2.81 -0.98 14.39
C ARG A 130 2.59 -1.36 15.87
N ARG A 131 1.34 -1.58 16.31
CA ARG A 131 1.05 -1.88 17.73
C ARG A 131 1.07 -3.38 18.07
N THR A 132 0.99 -4.27 17.07
CA THR A 132 1.01 -5.73 17.30
C THR A 132 2.43 -6.32 17.27
N MET A 133 3.41 -5.63 16.69
CA MET A 133 4.79 -6.15 16.62
C MET A 133 5.64 -5.87 17.87
N LYS A 134 5.32 -4.86 18.69
CA LYS A 134 6.04 -4.64 19.96
C LYS A 134 5.69 -5.70 21.03
N ALA A 135 4.53 -6.35 20.91
CA ALA A 135 4.09 -7.42 21.84
C ALA A 135 4.63 -8.82 21.48
N ALA A 136 4.97 -9.06 20.21
CA ALA A 136 5.45 -10.37 19.75
C ALA A 136 6.95 -10.59 19.98
N THR A 137 7.76 -9.53 20.01
CA THR A 137 9.22 -9.64 20.20
C THR A 137 9.62 -9.96 21.64
N ALA A 138 8.75 -9.73 22.63
CA ALA A 138 9.07 -10.00 24.03
C ALA A 138 8.90 -11.47 24.46
N ARG A 139 8.32 -12.35 23.62
CA ARG A 139 8.03 -13.75 24.00
C ARG A 139 9.02 -14.80 23.46
N LYS A 140 10.00 -14.42 22.64
CA LYS A 140 10.87 -15.36 21.91
C LYS A 140 12.32 -15.47 22.44
N THR A 141 12.54 -15.25 23.73
CA THR A 141 13.86 -15.47 24.38
C THR A 141 13.87 -16.60 25.42
N ALA A 142 12.74 -17.24 25.72
CA ALA A 142 12.64 -18.14 26.88
C ALA A 142 12.54 -19.65 26.60
N ALA A 143 12.76 -20.14 25.37
CA ALA A 143 12.61 -21.57 25.10
C ALA A 143 13.57 -22.09 24.03
N LYS A 144 14.83 -22.35 24.40
CA LYS A 144 15.67 -23.32 23.68
C LYS A 144 16.86 -23.80 24.52
N ARG A 145 16.71 -24.91 25.24
CA ARG A 145 17.80 -25.87 25.46
C ARG A 145 17.22 -27.30 25.38
N PRO A 146 17.61 -28.12 24.40
CA PRO A 146 17.20 -29.51 24.35
C PRO A 146 18.04 -30.39 25.28
N SER A 147 17.37 -31.39 25.80
CA SER A 147 17.88 -32.59 26.47
C SER A 147 18.77 -33.43 25.57
N SER A 148 19.89 -33.92 26.10
CA SER A 148 20.59 -35.11 25.59
C SER A 148 21.05 -36.00 26.75
N THR A 149 21.00 -37.30 26.47
CA THR A 149 20.98 -38.45 27.36
C THR A 149 22.38 -38.98 27.77
N SER A 150 22.43 -39.51 29.00
CA SER A 150 23.20 -40.65 29.54
C SER A 150 24.65 -40.93 29.13
N THR A 151 25.56 -41.05 30.12
CA THR A 151 26.59 -42.12 30.24
C THR A 151 27.16 -42.14 31.68
N THR A 152 27.14 -43.32 32.30
CA THR A 152 27.77 -43.77 33.57
C THR A 152 29.09 -44.51 33.22
N PRO A 153 30.05 -44.92 34.10
CA PRO A 153 30.27 -44.78 35.56
C PRO A 153 31.67 -44.23 35.95
N ALA A 154 31.93 -44.01 37.26
CA ALA A 154 33.12 -44.55 37.98
C ALA A 154 33.28 -43.98 39.41
N ARG A 155 33.41 -44.90 40.38
CA ARG A 155 34.07 -44.73 41.70
C ARG A 155 35.60 -44.60 41.47
N PRO A 156 36.43 -44.03 42.38
CA PRO A 156 36.58 -44.56 43.74
C PRO A 156 36.95 -43.57 44.88
N LEU A 157 36.74 -44.09 46.10
CA LEU A 157 37.51 -43.97 47.36
C LEU A 157 38.09 -42.62 47.84
N GLY A 158 37.73 -42.25 49.08
CA GLY A 158 38.71 -41.82 50.08
C GLY A 158 38.32 -40.66 51.00
N GLN A 159 38.09 -41.00 52.30
CA GLN A 159 38.50 -40.23 53.50
C GLN A 159 37.78 -38.87 53.75
N SER A 160 37.38 -38.41 54.93
CA SER A 160 37.51 -38.81 56.34
C SER A 160 36.52 -38.01 57.21
N LYS A 161 36.18 -38.57 58.38
CA LYS A 161 35.58 -37.96 59.60
C LYS A 161 36.29 -36.63 60.00
N PRO A 162 35.75 -35.74 60.88
CA PRO A 162 35.15 -36.12 62.17
C PRO A 162 34.03 -35.26 62.79
N THR A 163 33.56 -35.85 63.89
CA THR A 163 32.69 -35.44 64.99
C THR A 163 32.83 -34.02 65.54
N LYS A 164 31.70 -33.44 65.98
CA LYS A 164 31.43 -32.92 67.35
C LYS A 164 29.96 -32.45 67.42
N SER A 165 29.13 -33.06 68.27
CA SER A 165 28.87 -32.68 69.67
C SER A 165 27.79 -31.57 69.75
N ARG A 166 26.57 -31.88 70.21
CA ARG A 166 26.07 -31.62 71.60
C ARG A 166 25.56 -30.16 71.70
N ARG A 167 24.31 -29.84 72.02
CA ARG A 167 23.45 -30.13 73.18
C ARG A 167 22.08 -29.49 72.82
N ARG A 168 20.96 -30.16 73.06
CA ARG A 168 20.05 -29.97 74.21
C ARG A 168 19.20 -28.72 74.12
#